data_AF-A0A834HHW9-F1
#
_entry.id   AF-A0A834HHW9-F1
#
_cell.length_a   1.000
_cell.length_b   1.000
_cell.length_c   1.000
_cell.angle_alpha   90.00
_cell.angle_beta   90.00
_cell.angle_gamma   90.00
#
_symmetry.space_group_name_H-M   'P 1'
#
loop_
_entity.id
_entity.type
_entity.pdbx_description
1 polymer ?
#
loop_
_entity_poly.entity_id
_entity_poly.type
_entity_poly.pdbx_seq_one_letter_code
_entity_poly.pdbx_strand_id
1 'polypeptide(L)'
;MKFGKRLKQQIRETLPGWRDKFVSYKDLKKLVRLISAAPPMKNGSLEFGRAEAEFVFSLNSEIEKLNAFFMEQEEDFVIQHKELKQRIERVADIWGPHGSNPSEMIYTEEMGRIKKDIVDFHGEMVLLMNYSNVNYTGLAKILKKYDKRTGGLLRSPFIQKVLQQPFFTTDLISKLVKEYSDLIQPFQLNSPIPIP
;
A
#
# COMPACT_ATOMS: atom_id res chain seq x y z
N MET A 1 0.14 18.51 -16.51
CA MET A 1 -0.28 17.35 -15.68
C MET A 1 0.65 17.22 -14.47
N LYS A 2 0.15 17.46 -13.25
CA LYS A 2 0.94 17.42 -12.00
C LYS A 2 1.12 15.99 -11.42
N PHE A 3 0.23 15.05 -11.78
CA PHE A 3 0.22 13.70 -11.17
C PHE A 3 1.51 12.90 -11.34
N GLY A 4 2.10 12.84 -12.54
CA GLY A 4 3.33 12.07 -12.73
C GLY A 4 4.52 12.62 -11.93
N LYS A 5 4.54 13.92 -11.62
CA LYS A 5 5.53 14.50 -10.69
C LYS A 5 5.22 14.12 -9.24
N ARG A 6 3.95 14.22 -8.83
CA ARG A 6 3.48 13.80 -7.50
C ARG A 6 3.76 12.31 -7.22
N LEU A 7 3.45 11.42 -8.17
CA LEU A 7 3.72 9.99 -8.04
C LEU A 7 5.21 9.72 -7.84
N LYS A 8 6.08 10.36 -8.63
CA LYS A 8 7.53 10.23 -8.44
C LYS A 8 7.99 10.73 -7.08
N GLN A 9 7.40 11.80 -6.57
CA GLN A 9 7.73 12.31 -5.23
C GLN A 9 7.32 11.30 -4.15
N GLN A 10 6.10 10.76 -4.22
CA GLN A 10 5.62 9.74 -3.30
C GLN A 10 6.49 8.47 -3.33
N ILE A 11 6.93 8.03 -4.52
CA ILE A 11 7.88 6.91 -4.65
C ILE A 11 9.24 7.24 -4.02
N ARG A 12 9.67 8.49 -3.97
CA ARG A 12 10.93 8.85 -3.28
C ARG A 12 10.78 8.83 -1.76
N GLU A 13 9.62 9.28 -1.28
CA GLU A 13 9.28 9.41 0.15
C GLU A 13 8.89 8.07 0.81
N THR A 14 8.56 7.04 0.03
CA THR A 14 8.29 5.69 0.55
C THR A 14 9.57 4.88 0.81
N LEU A 15 9.41 3.69 1.38
CA LEU A 15 10.50 2.77 1.67
C LEU A 15 11.26 2.37 0.39
N PRO A 16 12.60 2.29 0.41
CA PRO A 16 13.39 1.94 -0.76
C PRO A 16 12.96 0.64 -1.47
N GLY A 17 12.59 -0.38 -0.68
CA GLY A 17 12.14 -1.68 -1.20
C GLY A 17 10.77 -1.68 -1.88
N TRP A 18 9.98 -0.60 -1.74
CA TRP A 18 8.64 -0.51 -2.30
C TRP A 18 8.60 0.23 -3.64
N ARG A 19 9.70 0.87 -4.03
CA ARG A 19 9.71 1.88 -5.11
C ARG A 19 9.37 1.32 -6.50
N ASP A 20 9.82 0.11 -6.80
CA ASP A 20 9.54 -0.61 -8.04
C ASP A 20 8.15 -1.27 -8.07
N LYS A 21 7.48 -1.32 -6.91
CA LYS A 21 6.16 -1.95 -6.76
C LYS A 21 5.01 -1.04 -7.17
N PHE A 22 5.22 0.27 -7.21
CA PHE A 22 4.21 1.22 -7.68
C PHE A 22 3.89 1.07 -9.17
N VAL A 23 2.71 1.58 -9.56
CA VAL A 23 2.24 1.56 -10.94
C VAL A 23 3.21 2.26 -11.88
N SER A 24 3.57 1.60 -12.98
CA SER A 24 4.46 2.08 -14.05
C SER A 24 3.76 3.13 -14.93
N TYR A 25 3.29 4.21 -14.31
CA TYR A 25 2.46 5.23 -14.96
C TYR A 25 3.15 5.87 -16.17
N LYS A 26 4.48 5.95 -16.18
CA LYS A 26 5.26 6.49 -17.30
C LYS A 26 5.11 5.63 -18.55
N ASP A 27 5.22 4.31 -18.40
CA ASP A 27 5.24 3.37 -19.52
C ASP A 27 3.84 3.12 -20.06
N LEU A 28 2.84 2.99 -19.18
CA LEU A 28 1.44 2.99 -19.60
C LEU A 28 1.07 4.27 -20.38
N LYS A 29 1.62 5.43 -20.00
CA LYS A 29 1.43 6.68 -20.75
C LYS A 29 2.04 6.64 -22.15
N LYS A 30 3.13 5.89 -22.36
CA LYS A 30 3.74 5.72 -23.68
C LYS A 30 2.81 4.89 -24.57
N LEU A 31 2.28 3.78 -24.04
CA LEU A 31 1.32 2.94 -24.75
C LEU A 31 0.08 3.74 -25.18
N VAL A 32 -0.54 4.51 -24.27
CA VAL A 32 -1.69 5.36 -24.65
C VAL A 32 -1.34 6.36 -25.76
N ARG A 33 -0.11 6.90 -25.78
CA ARG A 33 0.32 7.81 -26.84
C ARG A 33 0.45 7.09 -28.18
N LEU A 34 1.02 5.88 -28.20
CA LEU A 34 1.14 5.07 -29.41
C LEU A 34 -0.24 4.76 -30.00
N ILE A 35 -1.19 4.36 -29.15
CA ILE A 35 -2.57 4.09 -29.58
C ILE A 35 -3.22 5.36 -30.15
N SER A 36 -3.07 6.50 -29.48
CA SER A 36 -3.67 7.77 -29.93
C SER A 36 -3.01 8.39 -31.16
N ALA A 37 -1.81 7.96 -31.52
CA ALA A 37 -1.08 8.46 -32.69
C ALA A 37 -1.43 7.69 -33.99
N ALA A 38 -2.16 6.57 -33.87
CA ALA A 38 -2.65 5.84 -35.03
C ALA A 38 -3.68 6.70 -35.80
N PRO A 39 -3.63 6.77 -37.15
CA PRO A 39 -4.55 7.57 -37.94
C PRO A 39 -6.03 7.21 -37.69
N PRO A 40 -6.95 8.18 -37.59
CA PRO A 40 -8.37 7.93 -37.27
C PRO A 40 -9.12 7.07 -38.30
N MET A 41 -8.60 6.93 -39.53
CA MET A 41 -9.13 5.98 -40.54
C MET A 41 -8.88 4.50 -40.21
N LYS A 42 -8.17 4.21 -39.11
CA LYS A 42 -7.78 2.86 -38.68
C LYS A 42 -8.45 2.43 -37.36
N ASN A 43 -9.59 3.02 -36.98
CA ASN A 43 -10.46 2.45 -35.94
C ASN A 43 -10.94 1.07 -36.44
N GLY A 44 -10.22 0.01 -36.06
CA GLY A 44 -10.39 -1.35 -36.59
C GLY A 44 -9.16 -1.96 -37.30
N SER A 45 -8.04 -1.24 -37.40
CA SER A 45 -6.80 -1.82 -37.95
C SER A 45 -6.15 -2.80 -36.98
N LEU A 46 -5.48 -3.81 -37.54
CA LEU A 46 -4.67 -4.78 -36.79
C LEU A 46 -3.59 -4.14 -35.90
N GLU A 47 -3.10 -2.96 -36.25
CA GLU A 47 -2.10 -2.22 -35.45
C GLU A 47 -2.71 -1.57 -34.22
N PHE A 48 -3.90 -0.96 -34.37
CA PHE A 48 -4.65 -0.41 -33.25
C PHE A 48 -5.02 -1.51 -32.25
N GLY A 49 -5.58 -2.62 -32.74
CA GLY A 49 -5.94 -3.76 -31.89
C GLY A 49 -4.75 -4.36 -31.14
N ARG A 50 -3.57 -4.43 -31.79
CA ARG A 50 -2.33 -4.89 -31.13
C ARG A 50 -1.86 -3.94 -30.02
N ALA A 51 -1.85 -2.63 -30.28
CA ALA A 51 -1.42 -1.64 -29.29
C ALA A 51 -2.40 -1.54 -28.11
N GLU A 52 -3.72 -1.64 -28.37
CA GLU A 52 -4.73 -1.71 -27.31
C GLU A 52 -4.58 -2.98 -26.47
N ALA A 53 -4.37 -4.14 -27.10
CA ALA A 53 -4.11 -5.39 -26.40
C ALA A 53 -2.86 -5.32 -25.52
N GLU A 54 -1.78 -4.70 -26.01
CA GLU A 54 -0.55 -4.49 -25.22
C GLU A 54 -0.80 -3.57 -24.01
N PHE A 55 -1.62 -2.52 -24.16
CA PHE A 55 -2.00 -1.65 -23.06
C PHE A 55 -2.85 -2.39 -22.02
N VAL A 56 -3.84 -3.18 -22.46
CA VAL A 56 -4.68 -4.00 -21.59
C VAL A 56 -3.87 -5.06 -20.85
N PHE A 57 -2.95 -5.73 -21.54
CA PHE A 57 -2.02 -6.68 -20.94
C PHE A 57 -1.17 -6.00 -19.87
N SER A 58 -0.54 -4.87 -20.20
CA SER A 58 0.28 -4.09 -19.26
C SER A 58 -0.52 -3.61 -18.05
N LEU A 59 -1.78 -3.21 -18.22
CA LEU A 59 -2.65 -2.85 -17.09
C LEU A 59 -2.92 -4.03 -16.15
N ASN A 60 -3.19 -5.21 -16.70
CA ASN A 60 -3.42 -6.40 -15.88
C ASN A 60 -2.15 -6.83 -15.14
N SER A 61 -0.99 -6.85 -15.80
CA SER A 61 0.29 -7.15 -15.14
C SER A 61 0.62 -6.15 -14.03
N GLU A 62 0.30 -4.87 -14.22
CA GLU A 62 0.46 -3.88 -13.16
C GLU A 62 -0.48 -4.15 -11.99
N ILE A 63 -1.75 -4.53 -12.22
CA ILE A 63 -2.68 -4.91 -11.15
C ILE A 63 -2.19 -6.15 -10.39
N GLU A 64 -1.71 -7.17 -11.10
CA GLU A 64 -1.15 -8.38 -10.50
C GLU A 64 0.05 -8.08 -9.62
N LYS A 65 0.99 -7.25 -10.11
CA LYS A 65 2.13 -6.77 -9.33
C LYS A 65 1.68 -6.03 -8.06
N LEU A 66 0.70 -5.14 -8.18
CA LEU A 66 0.18 -4.38 -7.04
C LEU A 66 -0.44 -5.31 -5.99
N ASN A 67 -1.21 -6.31 -6.43
CA ASN A 67 -1.82 -7.32 -5.57
C ASN A 67 -0.78 -8.18 -4.87
N ALA A 68 0.19 -8.73 -5.62
CA ALA A 68 1.21 -9.59 -5.07
C ALA A 68 1.98 -8.89 -3.95
N PHE A 69 2.45 -7.67 -4.21
CA PHE A 69 3.14 -6.87 -3.21
C PHE A 69 2.25 -6.53 -2.01
N PHE A 70 0.99 -6.12 -2.24
CA PHE A 70 0.11 -5.76 -1.13
C PHE A 70 -0.17 -6.95 -0.21
N MET A 71 -0.46 -8.13 -0.79
CA MET A 71 -0.74 -9.34 -0.01
C MET A 71 0.48 -9.82 0.77
N GLU A 72 1.68 -9.75 0.17
CA GLU A 72 2.94 -10.06 0.86
C GLU A 72 3.13 -9.15 2.09
N GLN A 73 2.96 -7.83 1.94
CA GLN A 73 3.07 -6.90 3.06
C GLN A 73 1.96 -7.08 4.11
N GLU A 74 0.74 -7.40 3.68
CA GLU A 74 -0.37 -7.68 4.61
C GLU A 74 -0.09 -8.93 5.45
N GLU A 75 0.45 -9.99 4.85
CA GLU A 75 0.87 -11.20 5.56
C GLU A 75 2.00 -10.91 6.56
N ASP A 76 3.05 -10.21 6.13
CA ASP A 76 4.16 -9.80 6.99
C ASP A 76 3.66 -9.00 8.20
N PHE A 77 2.71 -8.09 8.00
CA PHE A 77 2.13 -7.28 9.07
C PHE A 77 1.29 -8.12 10.04
N VAL A 78 0.56 -9.13 9.57
CA VAL A 78 -0.16 -10.05 10.46
C VAL A 78 0.80 -10.86 11.32
N ILE A 79 1.93 -11.30 10.75
CA ILE A 79 2.98 -12.03 11.49
C ILE A 79 3.61 -11.12 12.54
N GLN A 80 4.08 -9.93 12.13
CA GLN A 80 4.72 -8.97 13.02
C GLN A 80 3.79 -8.50 14.14
N HIS A 81 2.50 -8.33 13.84
CA HIS A 81 1.48 -8.04 14.85
C HIS A 81 1.44 -9.09 15.96
N LYS A 82 1.41 -10.37 15.57
CA LYS A 82 1.37 -11.49 16.50
C LYS A 82 2.65 -11.56 17.34
N GLU A 83 3.81 -11.41 16.71
CA GLU A 83 5.11 -11.45 17.40
C GLU A 83 5.25 -10.31 18.42
N LEU A 84 4.77 -9.12 18.07
CA LEU A 84 4.82 -7.97 18.96
C LEU A 84 3.91 -8.13 20.17
N LYS A 85 2.68 -8.65 19.98
CA LYS A 85 1.78 -8.99 21.10
C LYS A 85 2.42 -9.99 22.05
N GLN A 86 2.97 -11.08 21.51
CA GLN A 86 3.66 -12.07 22.34
C GLN A 86 4.89 -11.51 23.04
N ARG A 87 5.62 -10.57 22.42
CA ARG A 87 6.76 -9.91 23.08
C ARG A 87 6.31 -9.03 24.23
N ILE A 88 5.21 -8.30 24.10
CA ILE A 88 4.62 -7.49 25.18
C ILE A 88 4.26 -8.39 26.36
N GLU A 89 3.51 -9.47 26.11
CA GLU A 89 3.12 -10.44 27.13
C GLU A 89 4.34 -11.03 27.86
N ARG A 90 5.34 -11.52 27.11
CA ARG A 90 6.57 -12.07 27.71
C ARG A 90 7.32 -11.06 28.57
N VAL A 91 7.42 -9.81 28.13
CA VAL A 91 8.11 -8.77 28.91
C VAL A 91 7.37 -8.47 30.21
N ALA A 92 6.03 -8.41 30.16
CA ALA A 92 5.19 -8.23 31.34
C ALA A 92 5.26 -9.42 32.31
N ASP A 93 5.19 -10.65 31.80
CA ASP A 93 5.19 -11.88 32.61
C ASP A 93 6.54 -12.19 33.26
N ILE A 94 7.65 -11.73 32.67
CA ILE A 94 8.99 -11.95 33.23
C ILE A 94 9.36 -10.78 34.14
N TRP A 95 9.40 -9.56 33.62
CA TRP A 95 10.00 -8.42 34.32
C TRP A 95 8.98 -7.41 34.88
N GLY A 96 7.70 -7.55 34.54
CA GLY A 96 6.66 -6.66 35.02
C GLY A 96 6.46 -6.73 36.54
N PRO A 97 5.67 -5.81 37.13
CA PRO A 97 5.46 -5.72 38.58
C PRO A 97 4.93 -7.00 39.24
N HIS A 98 4.23 -7.84 38.47
CA HIS A 98 3.67 -9.14 38.90
C HIS A 98 4.31 -10.32 38.16
N GLY A 99 5.46 -10.10 37.53
CA GLY A 99 6.16 -11.12 36.74
C GLY A 99 6.88 -12.16 37.60
N SER A 100 7.41 -13.17 36.92
CA SER A 100 8.21 -14.26 37.52
C SER A 100 9.59 -13.82 38.01
N ASN A 101 10.14 -12.74 37.46
CA ASN A 101 11.40 -12.12 37.87
C ASN A 101 11.32 -10.57 37.76
N PRO A 102 10.53 -9.91 38.63
CA PRO A 102 10.26 -8.47 38.51
C PRO A 102 11.53 -7.62 38.52
N SER A 103 11.66 -6.73 37.54
CA SER A 103 12.77 -5.77 37.46
C SER A 103 12.30 -4.51 36.77
N GLU A 104 12.12 -3.44 37.54
CA GLU A 104 11.64 -2.15 37.01
C GLU A 104 12.56 -1.58 35.92
N MET A 105 13.87 -1.70 36.09
CA MET A 105 14.86 -1.22 35.13
C MET A 105 14.75 -1.96 33.79
N ILE A 106 14.77 -3.31 33.81
CA ILE A 106 14.71 -4.13 32.59
C ILE A 106 13.35 -3.97 31.91
N TYR A 107 12.26 -4.00 32.69
CA TYR A 107 10.90 -3.80 32.18
C TYR A 107 10.78 -2.45 31.48
N THR A 108 11.25 -1.37 32.09
CA THR A 108 11.17 -0.02 31.52
C THR A 108 11.97 0.09 30.22
N GLU A 109 13.17 -0.50 30.18
CA GLU A 109 14.01 -0.51 28.97
C GLU A 109 13.34 -1.29 27.83
N GLU A 110 12.88 -2.52 28.07
CA GLU A 110 12.24 -3.36 27.05
C GLU A 110 10.91 -2.77 26.57
N MET A 111 10.09 -2.25 27.49
CA MET A 111 8.86 -1.54 27.11
C MET A 111 9.17 -0.28 26.30
N GLY A 112 10.26 0.42 26.59
CA GLY A 112 10.74 1.56 25.77
C GLY A 112 11.07 1.14 24.34
N ARG A 113 11.74 0.01 24.15
CA ARG A 113 12.04 -0.56 22.83
C ARG A 113 10.76 -0.97 22.10
N ILE A 114 9.85 -1.67 22.78
CA ILE A 114 8.55 -2.05 22.23
C ILE A 114 7.74 -0.83 21.79
N LYS A 115 7.70 0.24 22.58
CA LYS A 115 7.00 1.49 22.20
C LYS A 115 7.52 2.06 20.88
N LYS A 116 8.85 2.03 20.68
CA LYS A 116 9.45 2.46 19.41
C LYS A 116 9.01 1.55 18.26
N ASP A 117 9.08 0.24 18.44
CA ASP A 117 8.68 -0.74 17.44
C ASP A 117 7.19 -0.60 17.06
N ILE A 118 6.31 -0.32 18.01
CA ILE A 118 4.88 -0.02 17.79
C ILE A 118 4.70 1.20 16.87
N VAL A 119 5.46 2.28 17.12
CA VAL A 119 5.36 3.52 16.33
C VAL A 119 5.87 3.31 14.90
N ASP A 120 7.02 2.65 14.76
CA ASP A 120 7.61 2.34 13.45
C ASP A 120 6.66 1.45 12.64
N PHE A 121 6.14 0.38 13.25
CA PHE A 121 5.19 -0.53 12.62
C PHE A 121 3.87 0.14 12.21
N HIS A 122 3.32 1.01 13.05
CA HIS A 122 2.16 1.83 12.68
C HIS A 122 2.46 2.70 11.45
N GLY A 123 3.64 3.32 11.40
CA GLY A 123 4.10 4.10 10.26
C GLY A 123 4.13 3.28 8.96
N GLU A 124 4.64 2.05 9.00
CA GLU A 124 4.69 1.15 7.85
C GLU A 124 3.30 0.76 7.35
N MET A 125 2.36 0.45 8.25
CA MET A 125 0.97 0.17 7.87
C MET A 125 0.29 1.38 7.21
N VAL A 126 0.54 2.60 7.72
CA VAL A 126 0.06 3.84 7.09
C VAL A 126 0.66 4.03 5.69
N LEU A 127 1.93 3.67 5.50
CA LEU A 127 2.55 3.69 4.17
C LEU A 127 1.85 2.72 3.21
N LEU A 128 1.45 1.52 3.66
CA LEU A 128 0.74 0.54 2.82
C LEU A 128 -0.67 1.03 2.43
N MET A 129 -1.38 1.69 3.35
CA MET A 129 -2.64 2.38 3.06
C MET A 129 -2.46 3.47 2.00
N ASN A 130 -1.40 4.26 2.09
CA ASN A 130 -1.09 5.27 1.08
C ASN A 130 -0.69 4.65 -0.28
N TYR A 131 0.06 3.54 -0.26
CA TYR A 131 0.42 2.77 -1.45
C TYR A 131 -0.84 2.36 -2.22
N SER A 132 -1.85 1.78 -1.55
CA SER A 132 -3.12 1.42 -2.17
C SER A 132 -3.78 2.63 -2.87
N ASN A 133 -3.93 3.74 -2.14
CA ASN A 133 -4.58 4.96 -2.62
C ASN A 133 -3.86 5.59 -3.83
N VAL A 134 -2.53 5.66 -3.78
CA VAL A 134 -1.70 6.25 -4.85
C VAL A 134 -1.80 5.40 -6.11
N ASN A 135 -1.74 4.08 -5.99
CA ASN A 135 -1.81 3.16 -7.12
C ASN A 135 -3.20 3.12 -7.75
N TYR A 136 -4.26 3.07 -6.94
CA TYR A 136 -5.64 3.24 -7.43
C TYR A 136 -5.80 4.55 -8.21
N THR A 137 -5.31 5.65 -7.66
CA THR A 137 -5.34 6.96 -8.33
C THR A 137 -4.57 6.92 -9.66
N GLY A 138 -3.43 6.22 -9.71
CA GLY A 138 -2.63 6.03 -10.92
C GLY A 138 -3.40 5.29 -12.01
N LEU A 139 -4.01 4.14 -11.67
CA LEU A 139 -4.85 3.35 -12.57
C LEU A 139 -6.05 4.17 -13.06
N ALA A 140 -6.78 4.83 -12.16
CA ALA A 140 -7.92 5.66 -12.52
C ALA A 140 -7.53 6.83 -13.44
N LYS A 141 -6.34 7.42 -13.26
CA LYS A 141 -5.86 8.51 -14.13
C LYS A 141 -5.36 8.03 -15.48
N ILE A 142 -4.76 6.85 -15.58
CA ILE A 142 -4.29 6.34 -16.88
C ILE A 142 -5.47 5.85 -17.71
N LEU A 143 -6.44 5.19 -17.09
CA LEU A 143 -7.71 4.81 -17.74
C LEU A 143 -8.48 6.05 -18.21
N LYS A 144 -8.57 7.11 -17.39
CA LYS A 144 -9.15 8.40 -17.85
C LYS A 144 -8.45 8.95 -19.09
N LYS A 145 -7.13 8.77 -19.14
CA LYS A 145 -6.29 9.30 -20.21
C LYS A 145 -6.50 8.48 -21.49
N TYR A 146 -6.63 7.17 -21.38
CA TYR A 146 -6.96 6.27 -22.47
C TYR A 146 -8.26 6.71 -23.14
N ASP A 147 -9.39 6.66 -22.43
CA ASP A 147 -10.71 7.02 -22.96
C ASP A 147 -10.71 8.41 -23.62
N LYS A 148 -10.10 9.41 -22.97
CA LYS A 148 -10.02 10.78 -23.51
C LYS A 148 -9.20 10.93 -24.79
N ARG A 149 -8.26 10.03 -25.05
CA ARG A 149 -7.31 10.13 -26.17
C ARG A 149 -7.66 9.21 -27.33
N THR A 150 -8.34 8.11 -27.05
CA THR A 150 -8.67 7.09 -28.04
C THR A 150 -10.16 7.05 -28.37
N GLY A 151 -11.01 7.64 -27.52
CA GLY A 151 -12.47 7.49 -27.62
C GLY A 151 -12.99 6.14 -27.11
N GLY A 152 -12.10 5.27 -26.60
CA GLY A 152 -12.47 3.98 -26.02
C GLY A 152 -13.20 4.11 -24.68
N LEU A 153 -13.71 2.98 -24.18
CA LEU A 153 -14.54 2.90 -22.97
C LEU A 153 -13.98 1.90 -21.96
N LEU A 154 -12.66 1.86 -21.78
CA LEU A 154 -12.01 0.89 -20.88
C LEU A 154 -12.10 1.29 -19.41
N ARG A 155 -12.25 2.58 -19.10
CA ARG A 155 -12.24 3.04 -17.70
C ARG A 155 -13.29 2.37 -16.83
N SER A 156 -14.54 2.36 -17.25
CA SER A 156 -15.64 1.86 -16.42
C SER A 156 -15.44 0.39 -16.01
N PRO A 157 -15.27 -0.56 -16.95
CA PRO A 157 -15.09 -1.97 -16.60
C PRO A 157 -13.82 -2.21 -15.78
N PHE A 158 -12.71 -1.52 -16.09
CA PHE A 158 -11.48 -1.67 -15.31
C PHE A 158 -11.60 -1.13 -13.89
N ILE A 159 -12.27 0.02 -13.69
CA ILE A 159 -12.46 0.55 -12.33
C ILE A 159 -13.30 -0.42 -11.50
N GLN A 160 -14.38 -0.98 -12.05
CA GLN A 160 -15.17 -1.99 -11.35
C GLN A 160 -14.33 -3.21 -10.97
N LYS A 161 -13.46 -3.70 -11.88
CA LYS A 161 -12.50 -4.77 -11.59
C LYS A 161 -11.54 -4.38 -10.46
N VAL A 162 -10.96 -3.18 -10.52
CA VAL A 162 -9.96 -2.67 -9.57
C VAL A 162 -10.52 -2.55 -8.15
N LEU A 163 -11.78 -2.14 -7.99
CA LEU A 163 -12.42 -2.01 -6.68
C LEU A 163 -12.57 -3.34 -5.92
N GLN A 164 -12.41 -4.47 -6.61
CA GLN A 164 -12.48 -5.82 -6.06
C GLN A 164 -11.09 -6.47 -5.92
N GLN A 165 -10.01 -5.72 -6.18
CA GLN A 165 -8.66 -6.27 -6.11
C GLN A 165 -8.11 -6.21 -4.68
N PRO A 166 -7.32 -7.21 -4.25
CA PRO A 166 -6.67 -7.25 -2.95
C PRO A 166 -5.96 -5.95 -2.56
N PHE A 167 -5.21 -5.34 -3.48
CA PHE A 167 -4.49 -4.09 -3.17
C PHE A 167 -5.40 -2.92 -2.81
N PHE A 168 -6.70 -2.99 -3.13
CA PHE A 168 -7.69 -1.95 -2.84
C PHE A 168 -8.53 -2.28 -1.59
N THR A 169 -8.74 -3.56 -1.29
CA THR A 169 -9.48 -4.01 -0.11
C THR A 169 -8.58 -3.94 1.13
N THR A 170 -8.60 -2.79 1.81
CA THR A 170 -7.65 -2.47 2.89
C THR A 170 -8.23 -2.65 4.30
N ASP A 171 -9.35 -3.35 4.44
CA ASP A 171 -10.11 -3.43 5.71
C ASP A 171 -9.30 -3.97 6.88
N LEU A 172 -8.46 -4.97 6.65
CA LEU A 172 -7.61 -5.58 7.69
C LEU A 172 -6.54 -4.59 8.14
N ILE A 173 -5.78 -4.01 7.20
CA ILE A 173 -4.76 -2.99 7.50
C ILE A 173 -5.38 -1.79 8.21
N SER A 174 -6.55 -1.32 7.77
CA SER A 174 -7.26 -0.20 8.40
C SER A 174 -7.60 -0.47 9.87
N LYS A 175 -8.01 -1.72 10.20
CA LYS A 175 -8.26 -2.14 11.58
C LYS A 175 -6.98 -2.14 12.41
N LEU A 176 -5.89 -2.70 11.88
CA LEU A 176 -4.60 -2.73 12.57
C LEU A 176 -4.04 -1.32 12.78
N VAL A 177 -4.08 -0.43 11.78
CA VAL A 177 -3.69 0.98 11.93
C VAL A 177 -4.46 1.63 13.08
N LYS A 178 -5.78 1.42 13.16
CA LYS A 178 -6.58 1.97 14.25
C LYS A 178 -6.17 1.40 15.61
N GLU A 179 -6.04 0.08 15.72
CA GLU A 179 -5.61 -0.59 16.95
C GLU A 179 -4.28 -0.02 17.48
N TYR A 180 -3.29 0.15 16.60
CA TYR A 180 -1.99 0.69 16.98
C TYR A 180 -2.01 2.19 17.27
N SER A 181 -2.84 2.96 16.56
CA SER A 181 -3.07 4.37 16.90
C SER A 181 -3.61 4.52 18.32
N ASP A 182 -4.57 3.68 18.71
CA ASP A 182 -5.16 3.68 20.06
C ASP A 182 -4.12 3.25 21.12
N LEU A 183 -3.20 2.33 20.79
CA LEU A 183 -2.08 1.95 21.67
C LEU A 183 -1.02 3.04 21.84
N ILE A 184 -0.78 3.88 20.82
CA ILE A 184 0.22 4.96 20.85
C ILE A 184 -0.28 6.18 21.64
N GLN A 185 -1.59 6.44 21.65
CA GLN A 185 -2.18 7.64 22.24
C GLN A 185 -1.78 7.86 23.73
N PRO A 186 -1.74 6.83 24.60
CA PRO A 186 -1.26 6.97 25.98
C PRO A 186 0.23 7.34 26.09
N PHE A 187 1.07 7.00 25.10
CA PHE A 187 2.52 7.31 25.15
C PHE A 187 2.77 8.80 25.04
N GLN A 188 1.91 9.50 24.29
CA GLN A 188 1.96 10.94 24.12
C GLN A 188 1.49 11.70 25.38
N LEU A 189 0.82 11.00 26.30
CA LEU A 189 0.27 11.54 27.56
C LEU A 189 1.03 11.08 28.81
N ASN A 190 2.19 10.43 28.69
CA ASN A 190 2.93 9.79 29.80
C ASN A 190 2.07 8.81 30.64
N SER A 191 1.08 8.16 30.02
CA SER A 191 0.17 7.22 30.68
C SER A 191 0.63 5.77 30.46
N PRO A 192 0.35 4.84 31.40
CA PRO A 192 0.70 3.43 31.26
C PRO A 192 0.02 2.78 30.04
N ILE A 193 0.71 1.82 29.42
CA ILE A 193 0.18 1.05 28.27
C ILE A 193 -1.05 0.26 28.74
N PRO A 194 -2.19 0.33 28.03
CA PRO A 194 -3.26 -0.63 28.23
C PRO A 194 -2.75 -2.00 27.80
N ILE A 195 -2.59 -2.90 28.75
CA ILE A 195 -2.36 -4.32 28.44
C ILE A 195 -3.70 -4.86 27.93
N PRO A 196 -3.74 -5.59 26.80
CA PRO A 196 -4.98 -6.19 26.30
C PRO A 196 -5.61 -7.18 27.29
#